data_AF-A0A089KEQ3-F1
#
_entry.id   AF-A0A089KEQ3-F1
#
_cell.length_a   1.000
_cell.length_b   1.000
_cell.length_c   1.000
_cell.angle_alpha   90.00
_cell.angle_beta   90.00
_cell.angle_gamma   90.00
#
_symmetry.space_group_name_H-M   'P 1'
#
loop_
_entity.id
_entity.type
_entity.pdbx_description
1 polymer ?
#
loop_
_entity_poly.entity_id
_entity_poly.type
_entity_poly.pdbx_seq_one_letter_code
_entity_poly.pdbx_strand_id
1 'polypeptide(L)'
;MDLNDLTQETGEQAAAPEEKSLSRYICTANHGFAPYAQEELRRLFGAVKSTLLLPGEIFLATLEGAPADIAGTLHSNPPVFLRHIQPVQFQDQGDLAALERLAVYLSRRSELEGEKVSLHVRKGTASFWPDSPGELREWLQERLADLEADFTVQEPSWIISVYADGDALYAGVSRPEDNLSSWNGGMIRFRKEDGQISRAKFKLMEAEKEFAIPFSSFRNAVDIGASPGGWTSFLLERGLKVTAIDPALMHESLRNKPNLKILRKNAGEVKFSDNEFDLLVCDMSWSPKLMAKLVTGLLHSLAPGGTAVVTVKLMHKKPMAVIKEIIAMFEGERMQLQRAKQLFHNRDEITLYMIKY
;
A
#
# COMPACT_ATOMS: atom_id res chain seq x y z
N MET A 1 -12.32 80.30 2.41
CA MET A 1 -11.87 80.04 1.03
C MET A 1 -10.97 78.83 1.13
N ASP A 2 -11.55 77.73 0.68
CA ASP A 2 -11.08 76.36 0.80
C ASP A 2 -9.83 76.08 -0.03
N LEU A 3 -9.01 75.15 0.45
CA LEU A 3 -7.95 74.50 -0.32
C LEU A 3 -8.00 72.99 -0.03
N ASN A 4 -8.80 72.34 -0.85
CA ASN A 4 -8.66 71.01 -1.46
C ASN A 4 -7.80 69.93 -0.76
N ASP A 5 -8.51 68.89 -0.34
CA ASP A 5 -8.31 67.47 -0.70
C ASP A 5 -6.99 67.10 -1.40
N LEU A 6 -6.15 66.39 -0.65
CA LEU A 6 -5.20 65.42 -1.18
C LEU A 6 -5.44 64.09 -0.46
N THR A 7 -6.34 63.29 -1.02
CA THR A 7 -6.50 61.88 -0.72
C THR A 7 -5.17 61.16 -0.98
N GLN A 8 -4.56 60.62 0.08
CA GLN A 8 -3.47 59.67 -0.01
C GLN A 8 -4.03 58.33 -0.52
N GLU A 9 -3.82 58.04 -1.79
CA GLU A 9 -3.93 56.67 -2.30
C GLU A 9 -2.77 55.85 -1.72
N THR A 10 -3.03 55.13 -0.63
CA THR A 10 -2.20 54.02 -0.19
C THR A 10 -2.33 52.92 -1.23
N GLY A 11 -1.35 52.82 -2.12
CA GLY A 11 -1.21 51.66 -3.00
C GLY A 11 -1.02 50.41 -2.15
N GLU A 12 -2.06 49.58 -2.06
CA GLU A 12 -1.93 48.19 -1.65
C GLU A 12 -0.93 47.52 -2.61
N GLN A 13 0.29 47.31 -2.13
CA GLN A 13 1.20 46.35 -2.74
C GLN A 13 0.54 44.99 -2.61
N ALA A 14 -0.11 44.54 -3.69
CA ALA A 14 -0.56 43.17 -3.84
C ALA A 14 0.62 42.26 -3.50
N ALA A 15 0.49 41.49 -2.42
CA ALA A 15 1.44 40.46 -2.06
C ALA A 15 1.67 39.59 -3.32
N ALA A 16 2.93 39.46 -3.72
CA ALA A 16 3.30 38.53 -4.77
C ALA A 16 2.68 37.16 -4.43
N PRO A 17 2.03 36.46 -5.37
CA PRO A 17 1.46 35.16 -5.08
C PRO A 17 2.57 34.27 -4.52
N GLU A 18 2.37 33.72 -3.31
CA GLU A 18 3.30 32.78 -2.70
C GLU A 18 3.65 31.72 -3.74
N GLU A 19 4.93 31.64 -4.09
CA GLU A 19 5.41 30.72 -5.10
C GLU A 19 5.21 29.31 -4.55
N LYS A 20 4.14 28.66 -5.02
CA LYS A 20 3.74 27.34 -4.55
C LYS A 20 4.86 26.35 -4.81
N SER A 21 5.48 25.84 -3.73
CA SER A 21 6.51 24.81 -3.81
C SER A 21 5.98 23.60 -4.57
N LEU A 22 6.75 23.07 -5.51
CA LEU A 22 6.39 21.87 -6.29
C LEU A 22 7.35 20.73 -5.97
N SER A 23 6.78 19.58 -5.63
CA SER A 23 7.54 18.36 -5.32
C SER A 23 7.21 17.27 -6.33
N ARG A 24 8.22 16.53 -6.77
CA ARG A 24 8.08 15.50 -7.80
C ARG A 24 8.32 14.11 -7.24
N TYR A 25 7.56 13.13 -7.73
CA TYR A 25 7.58 11.78 -7.21
C TYR A 25 7.40 10.71 -8.29
N ILE A 26 8.11 9.59 -8.17
CA ILE A 26 7.73 8.36 -8.88
C ILE A 26 6.73 7.62 -8.00
N CYS A 27 5.53 7.43 -8.54
CA CYS A 27 4.41 6.77 -7.88
C CYS A 27 4.22 5.36 -8.45
N THR A 28 3.75 4.43 -7.62
CA THR A 28 3.35 3.09 -8.07
C THR A 28 1.92 2.75 -7.67
N ALA A 29 1.28 1.92 -8.49
CA ALA A 29 0.00 1.28 -8.20
C ALA A 29 0.06 -0.19 -8.67
N ASN A 30 -0.97 -0.97 -8.37
CA ASN A 30 -1.14 -2.28 -8.99
C ASN A 30 -1.53 -2.12 -10.46
N HIS A 31 -1.26 -3.17 -11.26
CA HIS A 31 -1.50 -3.15 -12.70
C HIS A 31 -2.93 -2.74 -13.05
N GLY A 32 -3.07 -1.69 -13.86
CA GLY A 32 -4.36 -1.13 -14.28
C GLY A 32 -4.97 -0.11 -13.31
N PHE A 33 -4.33 0.15 -12.16
CA PHE A 33 -4.85 1.04 -11.11
C PHE A 33 -4.16 2.39 -11.00
N ALA A 34 -3.12 2.67 -11.80
CA ALA A 34 -2.50 3.99 -11.85
C ALA A 34 -3.48 5.16 -12.06
N PRO A 35 -4.51 5.06 -12.95
CA PRO A 35 -5.49 6.14 -13.11
C PRO A 35 -6.26 6.48 -11.83
N TYR A 36 -6.53 5.49 -10.97
CA TYR A 36 -7.21 5.74 -9.71
C TYR A 36 -6.27 6.31 -8.66
N ALA A 37 -5.00 5.89 -8.62
CA ALA A 37 -3.97 6.50 -7.78
C ALA A 37 -3.72 7.98 -8.17
N GLN A 38 -3.72 8.30 -9.47
CA GLN A 38 -3.64 9.68 -9.96
C GLN A 38 -4.85 10.52 -9.52
N GLU A 39 -6.05 9.93 -9.53
CA GLU A 39 -7.26 10.58 -9.04
C GLU A 39 -7.27 10.78 -7.52
N GLU A 40 -6.73 9.83 -6.75
CA GLU A 40 -6.51 10.01 -5.30
C GLU A 40 -5.59 11.18 -5.02
N LEU A 41 -4.45 11.26 -5.70
CA LEU A 41 -3.53 12.39 -5.59
C LEU A 41 -4.21 13.71 -6.00
N ARG A 42 -5.01 13.72 -7.06
CA ARG A 42 -5.76 14.91 -7.49
C ARG A 42 -6.75 15.40 -6.44
N ARG A 43 -7.41 14.48 -5.72
CA ARG A 43 -8.34 14.84 -4.65
C ARG A 43 -7.64 15.41 -3.42
N LEU A 44 -6.45 14.88 -3.10
CA LEU A 44 -5.68 15.32 -1.94
C LEU A 44 -4.94 16.64 -2.18
N PHE A 45 -4.36 16.82 -3.38
CA PHE A 45 -3.45 17.92 -3.68
C PHE A 45 -3.94 18.88 -4.78
N GLY A 46 -5.17 18.70 -5.26
CA GLY A 46 -5.73 19.52 -6.33
C GLY A 46 -5.11 19.20 -7.70
N ALA A 47 -4.48 20.19 -8.33
CA ALA A 47 -3.94 20.01 -9.67
C ALA A 47 -2.68 19.12 -9.65
N VAL A 48 -2.78 17.92 -10.24
CA VAL A 48 -1.64 17.00 -10.37
C VAL A 48 -1.23 16.89 -11.84
N LYS A 49 0.01 17.27 -12.14
CA LYS A 49 0.65 16.97 -13.42
C LYS A 49 1.26 15.58 -13.32
N SER A 50 0.91 14.68 -14.25
CA SER A 50 1.40 13.32 -14.22
C SER A 50 1.76 12.79 -15.61
N THR A 51 2.84 12.02 -15.69
CA THR A 51 3.32 11.35 -16.90
C THR A 51 3.46 9.86 -16.62
N LEU A 52 2.86 9.00 -17.44
CA LEU A 52 3.03 7.55 -17.32
C LEU A 52 4.46 7.17 -17.72
N LEU A 53 5.09 6.34 -16.88
CA LEU A 53 6.42 5.76 -17.15
C LEU A 53 6.23 4.29 -17.55
N LEU A 54 5.48 3.54 -16.74
CA LEU A 54 4.98 2.21 -17.08
C LEU A 54 3.45 2.25 -17.15
N PRO A 55 2.83 2.03 -18.33
CA PRO A 55 1.39 2.10 -18.49
C PRO A 55 0.63 1.26 -17.45
N GLY A 56 -0.28 1.91 -16.73
CA GLY A 56 -1.14 1.27 -15.73
C GLY A 56 -0.51 1.03 -14.36
N GLU A 57 0.79 1.28 -14.16
CA GLU A 57 1.50 0.94 -12.92
C GLU A 57 2.38 2.06 -12.34
N ILE A 58 3.26 2.66 -13.14
CA ILE A 58 4.27 3.61 -12.66
C ILE A 58 4.09 4.93 -13.38
N PHE A 59 4.07 6.02 -12.62
CA PHE A 59 3.95 7.36 -13.18
C PHE A 59 4.76 8.37 -12.38
N LEU A 60 5.28 9.38 -13.07
CA LEU A 60 5.85 10.57 -12.47
C LEU A 60 4.69 11.52 -12.13
N ALA A 61 4.61 11.99 -10.89
CA ALA A 61 3.68 13.02 -10.45
C ALA A 61 4.42 14.27 -10.00
N THR A 62 3.83 15.44 -10.26
CA THR A 62 4.21 16.71 -9.64
C THR A 62 3.05 17.17 -8.78
N LEU A 63 3.33 17.34 -7.49
CA LEU A 63 2.37 17.73 -6.46
C LEU A 63 2.73 19.12 -5.95
N GLU A 64 1.71 19.88 -5.61
CA GLU A 64 1.85 21.18 -4.95
C GLU A 64 2.06 20.95 -3.44
N GLY A 65 3.13 21.49 -2.89
CA GLY A 65 3.51 21.38 -1.48
C GLY A 65 4.98 21.03 -1.27
N ALA A 66 5.47 21.30 -0.06
CA ALA A 66 6.77 20.80 0.39
C ALA A 66 6.69 19.29 0.69
N PRO A 67 7.80 18.54 0.62
CA PRO A 67 7.78 17.10 0.84
C PRO A 67 7.18 16.65 2.17
N ALA A 68 7.43 17.40 3.26
CA ALA A 68 6.90 17.10 4.59
C ALA A 68 5.36 17.24 4.65
N ASP A 69 4.80 18.29 4.02
CA ASP A 69 3.35 18.52 3.98
C ASP A 69 2.64 17.43 3.16
N ILE A 70 3.27 17.00 2.06
CA ILE A 70 2.78 15.93 1.21
C ILE A 70 2.78 14.60 1.97
N ALA A 71 3.88 14.26 2.65
CA ALA A 71 3.97 13.06 3.48
C ALA A 71 2.93 13.08 4.60
N GLY A 72 2.78 14.20 5.32
CA GLY A 72 1.78 14.36 6.38
C GLY A 72 0.34 14.23 5.88
N THR A 73 0.04 14.78 4.71
CA THR A 73 -1.29 14.66 4.06
C THR A 73 -1.60 13.22 3.68
N LEU A 74 -0.64 12.52 3.06
CA LEU A 74 -0.75 11.10 2.69
C LEU A 74 -0.89 10.20 3.92
N HIS A 75 -0.17 10.49 5.00
CA HIS A 75 -0.27 9.73 6.25
C HIS A 75 -1.64 9.89 6.91
N SER A 76 -2.18 11.10 6.92
CA SER A 76 -3.49 11.42 7.50
C SER A 76 -4.65 10.91 6.63
N ASN A 77 -4.44 10.81 5.32
CA ASN A 77 -5.42 10.37 4.34
C ASN A 77 -4.84 9.24 3.48
N PRO A 78 -4.62 8.04 4.05
CA PRO A 78 -3.93 6.97 3.38
C PRO A 78 -4.68 6.55 2.10
N PRO A 79 -4.01 6.59 0.93
CA PRO A 79 -4.64 6.26 -0.34
C PRO A 79 -4.88 4.76 -0.46
N VAL A 80 -5.96 4.38 -1.16
CA VAL A 80 -6.33 3.00 -1.39
C VAL A 80 -5.48 2.38 -2.50
N PHE A 81 -5.23 3.11 -3.60
CA PHE A 81 -4.58 2.58 -4.80
C PHE A 81 -3.14 3.02 -5.02
N LEU A 82 -2.77 4.22 -4.55
CA LEU A 82 -1.36 4.62 -4.55
C LEU A 82 -0.60 3.72 -3.57
N ARG A 83 0.25 2.84 -4.09
CA ARG A 83 0.94 1.80 -3.32
C ARG A 83 2.24 2.31 -2.69
N HIS A 84 2.99 3.12 -3.42
CA HIS A 84 4.27 3.67 -2.96
C HIS A 84 4.56 4.97 -3.68
N ILE A 85 5.30 5.83 -3.00
CA ILE A 85 5.79 7.11 -3.53
C ILE A 85 7.28 7.23 -3.20
N GLN A 86 8.11 7.66 -4.16
CA GLN A 86 9.50 8.05 -3.89
C GLN A 86 9.73 9.47 -4.40
N PRO A 87 10.50 10.30 -3.68
CA PRO A 87 10.83 11.64 -4.17
C PRO A 87 11.75 11.58 -5.39
N VAL A 88 11.64 12.58 -6.25
CA VAL A 88 12.55 12.84 -7.37
C VAL A 88 13.30 14.12 -7.05
N GLN A 89 14.50 13.95 -6.49
CA GLN A 89 15.42 15.04 -6.15
C GLN A 89 16.58 15.13 -7.13
N PHE A 90 16.83 14.05 -7.87
CA PHE A 90 17.77 13.97 -8.97
C PHE A 90 17.04 13.44 -10.21
N GLN A 91 17.27 14.08 -11.36
CA GLN A 91 16.84 13.59 -12.66
C GLN A 91 17.91 13.88 -13.69
N ASP A 92 18.17 12.92 -14.58
CA ASP A 92 19.13 13.09 -15.66
C ASP A 92 18.73 12.25 -16.89
N GLN A 93 19.35 12.52 -18.03
CA GLN A 93 19.30 11.64 -19.19
C GLN A 93 20.20 10.42 -18.92
N GLY A 94 19.60 9.24 -18.96
CA GLY A 94 20.18 7.98 -18.56
C GLY A 94 21.30 7.51 -19.46
N ASP A 95 22.51 7.57 -18.93
CA ASP A 95 23.72 6.94 -19.44
C ASP A 95 24.68 6.62 -18.26
N LEU A 96 25.86 6.07 -18.55
CA LEU A 96 26.85 5.78 -17.51
C LEU A 96 27.35 7.06 -16.81
N ALA A 97 27.47 8.16 -17.53
CA ALA A 97 27.93 9.43 -16.96
C ALA A 97 26.91 10.03 -15.98
N ALA A 98 25.61 9.84 -16.24
CA ALA A 98 24.51 10.22 -15.35
C ALA A 98 24.52 9.39 -14.06
N LEU A 99 24.87 8.10 -14.13
CA LEU A 99 25.04 7.27 -12.95
C LEU A 99 26.23 7.73 -12.09
N GLU A 100 27.34 8.13 -12.70
CA GLU A 100 28.47 8.72 -11.98
C GLU A 100 28.08 10.05 -11.32
N ARG A 101 27.32 10.91 -12.02
CA ARG A 101 26.77 12.15 -11.43
C ARG A 101 25.82 11.86 -10.28
N LEU A 102 24.96 10.83 -10.40
CA LEU A 102 24.09 10.39 -9.33
C LEU A 102 24.89 9.92 -8.11
N ALA A 103 25.94 9.12 -8.32
CA ALA A 103 26.80 8.67 -7.23
C ALA A 103 27.43 9.87 -6.50
N VAL A 104 28.01 10.83 -7.23
CA VAL A 104 28.57 12.06 -6.64
C VAL A 104 27.50 12.86 -5.89
N TYR A 105 26.28 12.95 -6.44
CA TYR A 105 25.17 13.63 -5.79
C TYR A 105 24.79 12.96 -4.45
N LEU A 106 24.72 11.63 -4.43
CA LEU A 106 24.37 10.85 -3.25
C LEU A 106 25.49 10.84 -2.20
N SER A 107 26.76 10.76 -2.59
CA SER A 107 27.91 10.83 -1.66
C SER A 107 28.03 12.17 -0.94
N ARG A 108 27.33 13.22 -1.40
CA ARG A 108 27.28 14.54 -0.75
C ARG A 108 26.09 14.70 0.20
N ARG A 109 25.28 13.67 0.40
CA ARG A 109 24.13 13.67 1.32
C ARG A 109 24.59 13.28 2.71
N SER A 110 25.01 14.27 3.49
CA SER A 110 25.54 14.07 4.85
C SER A 110 24.55 13.39 5.80
N GLU A 111 23.24 13.46 5.51
CA GLU A 111 22.23 12.74 6.29
C GLU A 111 22.29 11.20 6.14
N LEU A 112 23.03 10.69 5.15
CA LEU A 112 23.22 9.25 4.92
C LEU A 112 24.49 8.69 5.57
N GLU A 113 25.40 9.55 6.02
CA GLU A 113 26.72 9.16 6.50
C GLU A 113 26.64 8.36 7.80
N GLY A 114 27.21 7.15 7.81
CA GLY A 114 27.18 6.24 8.97
C GLY A 114 25.79 5.69 9.35
N GLU A 115 24.75 5.99 8.57
CA GLU A 115 23.37 5.59 8.85
C GLU A 115 23.02 4.22 8.24
N LYS A 116 21.91 3.64 8.70
CA LYS A 116 21.31 2.47 8.06
C LYS A 116 20.55 2.86 6.81
N VAL A 117 21.01 2.42 5.65
CA VAL A 117 20.47 2.86 4.35
C VAL A 117 19.98 1.66 3.54
N SER A 118 18.76 1.73 3.00
CA SER A 118 18.29 0.80 1.97
C SER A 118 18.44 1.43 0.59
N LEU A 119 19.07 0.70 -0.34
CA LEU A 119 19.19 1.11 -1.74
C LEU A 119 18.16 0.37 -2.59
N HIS A 120 17.11 1.09 -2.97
CA HIS A 120 16.00 0.61 -3.79
C HIS A 120 16.23 0.96 -5.26
N VAL A 121 16.64 -0.03 -6.05
CA VAL A 121 16.79 0.14 -7.50
C VAL A 121 15.65 -0.53 -8.24
N ARG A 122 15.05 0.18 -9.19
CA ARG A 122 14.02 -0.32 -10.11
C ARG A 122 14.35 0.08 -11.55
N LYS A 123 13.96 -0.78 -12.47
CA LYS A 123 14.20 -0.62 -13.90
C LYS A 123 12.91 -0.85 -14.68
N GLY A 124 12.64 -0.01 -15.69
CA GLY A 124 11.62 -0.29 -16.69
C GLY A 124 12.09 -1.28 -17.77
N THR A 125 11.21 -1.69 -18.68
CA THR A 125 11.52 -2.80 -19.60
C THR A 125 12.63 -2.48 -20.60
N ALA A 126 12.82 -1.22 -20.94
CA ALA A 126 13.79 -0.75 -21.93
C ALA A 126 14.68 0.35 -21.35
N SER A 127 15.51 0.02 -20.36
CA SER A 127 16.43 0.97 -19.72
C SER A 127 17.79 1.04 -20.40
N PHE A 128 18.44 2.21 -20.34
CA PHE A 128 19.83 2.42 -20.70
C PHE A 128 20.82 1.52 -19.94
N TRP A 129 20.45 1.03 -18.74
CA TRP A 129 21.21 0.04 -18.01
C TRP A 129 20.84 -1.38 -18.50
N PRO A 130 21.75 -2.10 -19.17
CA PRO A 130 21.43 -3.37 -19.81
C PRO A 130 21.17 -4.47 -18.77
N ASP A 131 21.91 -4.46 -17.67
CA ASP A 131 21.96 -5.55 -16.72
C ASP A 131 20.80 -5.51 -15.70
N SER A 132 20.80 -6.40 -14.72
CA SER A 132 19.72 -6.50 -13.74
C SER A 132 19.67 -5.28 -12.79
N PRO A 133 18.52 -5.00 -12.15
CA PRO A 133 18.47 -4.02 -11.06
C PRO A 133 19.42 -4.33 -9.90
N GLY A 134 19.76 -5.62 -9.70
CA GLY A 134 20.71 -6.06 -8.68
C GLY A 134 22.13 -5.59 -9.00
N GLU A 135 22.55 -5.73 -10.25
CA GLU A 135 23.87 -5.26 -10.71
C GLU A 135 23.98 -3.73 -10.66
N LEU A 136 22.92 -2.99 -11.02
CA LEU A 136 22.92 -1.53 -10.84
C LEU A 136 23.00 -1.13 -9.36
N ARG A 137 22.32 -1.87 -8.47
CA ARG A 137 22.40 -1.66 -7.02
C ARG A 137 23.82 -1.89 -6.50
N GLU A 138 24.46 -2.99 -6.90
CA GLU A 138 25.85 -3.31 -6.53
C GLU A 138 26.81 -2.25 -7.05
N TRP A 139 26.67 -1.87 -8.32
CA TRP A 139 27.47 -0.80 -8.93
C TRP A 139 27.37 0.51 -8.15
N LEU A 140 26.15 0.93 -7.77
CA LEU A 140 25.94 2.13 -6.96
C LEU A 140 26.51 1.99 -5.55
N GLN A 141 26.32 0.85 -4.88
CA GLN A 141 26.87 0.61 -3.54
C GLN A 141 28.39 0.76 -3.50
N GLU A 142 29.10 0.26 -4.52
CA GLU A 142 30.56 0.44 -4.63
C GLU A 142 30.98 1.91 -4.71
N ARG A 143 30.25 2.76 -5.45
CA ARG A 143 30.55 4.20 -5.55
C ARG A 143 30.13 5.00 -4.32
N LEU A 144 29.30 4.41 -3.46
CA LEU A 144 28.81 5.04 -2.23
C LEU A 144 29.56 4.55 -0.99
N ALA A 145 30.69 3.86 -1.16
CA ALA A 145 31.50 3.34 -0.05
C ALA A 145 31.96 4.45 0.92
N ASP A 146 32.24 5.65 0.40
CA ASP A 146 32.69 6.80 1.19
C ASP A 146 31.62 7.35 2.16
N LEU A 147 30.33 6.97 2.01
CA LEU A 147 29.30 7.33 2.97
C LEU A 147 29.42 6.55 4.29
N GLU A 148 30.21 5.47 4.32
CA GLU A 148 30.29 4.54 5.47
C GLU A 148 28.91 4.05 5.96
N ALA A 149 27.91 4.05 5.07
CA ALA A 149 26.54 3.67 5.39
C ALA A 149 26.40 2.14 5.56
N ASP A 150 25.59 1.72 6.55
CA ASP A 150 25.21 0.32 6.73
C ASP A 150 24.07 -0.03 5.76
N PHE A 151 24.43 -0.59 4.60
CA PHE A 151 23.43 -0.98 3.59
C PHE A 151 22.61 -2.19 4.03
N THR A 152 21.36 -1.94 4.43
CA THR A 152 20.45 -2.95 4.97
C THR A 152 19.10 -2.98 4.24
N VAL A 153 18.46 -4.15 4.26
CA VAL A 153 17.06 -4.33 3.83
C VAL A 153 16.07 -4.36 5.00
N GLN A 154 16.59 -4.39 6.23
CA GLN A 154 15.81 -4.46 7.45
C GLN A 154 15.93 -3.14 8.22
N GLU A 155 14.80 -2.54 8.55
CA GLU A 155 14.70 -1.35 9.41
C GLU A 155 15.71 -0.24 9.05
N PRO A 156 15.73 0.22 7.79
CA PRO A 156 16.62 1.32 7.39
C PRO A 156 16.17 2.65 8.01
N SER A 157 17.11 3.51 8.38
CA SER A 157 16.85 4.92 8.72
C SER A 157 16.49 5.74 7.48
N TRP A 158 17.12 5.42 6.34
CA TRP A 158 16.97 6.14 5.08
C TRP A 158 16.82 5.20 3.89
N ILE A 159 16.09 5.66 2.88
CA ILE A 159 15.92 4.94 1.62
C ILE A 159 16.44 5.82 0.48
N ILE A 160 17.44 5.31 -0.24
CA ILE A 160 17.83 5.82 -1.55
C ILE A 160 16.98 5.07 -2.58
N SER A 161 16.15 5.79 -3.33
CA SER A 161 15.35 5.21 -4.41
C SER A 161 15.89 5.64 -5.77
N VAL A 162 16.12 4.69 -6.67
CA VAL A 162 16.59 4.90 -8.04
C VAL A 162 15.64 4.19 -9.02
N TYR A 163 15.16 4.93 -10.02
CA TYR A 163 14.36 4.40 -11.11
C TYR A 163 15.02 4.74 -12.45
N ALA A 164 15.40 3.71 -13.20
CA ALA A 164 15.97 3.83 -14.53
C ALA A 164 15.02 3.25 -15.58
N ASP A 165 14.58 4.05 -16.55
CA ASP A 165 13.66 3.61 -17.60
C ASP A 165 13.87 4.43 -18.87
N GLY A 166 13.90 3.78 -20.03
CA GLY A 166 14.31 4.44 -21.26
C GLY A 166 15.71 5.04 -21.11
N ASP A 167 15.81 6.29 -21.55
CA ASP A 167 16.93 7.21 -21.37
C ASP A 167 16.69 8.16 -20.17
N ALA A 168 15.91 7.76 -19.17
CA ALA A 168 15.65 8.57 -17.99
C ALA A 168 16.18 7.90 -16.71
N LEU A 169 16.85 8.71 -15.90
CA LEU A 169 17.31 8.34 -14.56
C LEU A 169 16.64 9.26 -13.54
N TYR A 170 15.96 8.68 -12.55
CA TYR A 170 15.36 9.41 -11.45
C TYR A 170 15.88 8.86 -10.12
N ALA A 171 16.19 9.74 -9.18
CA ALA A 171 16.54 9.31 -7.84
C ALA A 171 16.10 10.30 -6.75
N GLY A 172 16.03 9.80 -5.52
CA GLY A 172 15.74 10.60 -4.34
C GLY A 172 16.03 9.86 -3.05
N VAL A 173 16.17 10.64 -1.99
CA VAL A 173 16.39 10.19 -0.61
C VAL A 173 15.18 10.57 0.23
N SER A 174 14.74 9.64 1.07
CA SER A 174 13.51 9.75 1.87
C SER A 174 13.62 8.91 3.13
N ARG A 175 12.84 9.24 4.16
CA ARG A 175 12.63 8.32 5.27
C ARG A 175 11.62 7.23 4.88
N PRO A 176 11.68 6.02 5.46
CA PRO A 176 10.72 4.96 5.17
C PRO A 176 9.25 5.36 5.32
N GLU A 177 8.94 6.14 6.36
CA GLU A 177 7.59 6.62 6.68
C GLU A 177 7.00 7.57 5.63
N ASP A 178 7.85 8.24 4.83
CA ASP A 178 7.43 9.20 3.81
C ASP A 178 6.98 8.52 2.50
N ASN A 179 7.28 7.22 2.33
CA ASN A 179 7.13 6.52 1.06
C ASN A 179 5.83 5.72 0.91
N LEU A 180 4.93 5.80 1.89
CA LEU A 180 3.77 4.92 2.12
C LEU A 180 4.13 3.45 2.41
N SER A 181 5.23 2.95 1.86
CA SER A 181 5.76 1.63 2.10
C SER A 181 7.29 1.69 2.13
N SER A 182 7.90 1.01 3.10
CA SER A 182 9.34 0.84 3.20
C SER A 182 9.90 -0.21 2.23
N TRP A 183 9.05 -0.84 1.42
CA TRP A 183 9.45 -1.83 0.42
C TRP A 183 9.67 -1.18 -0.94
N ASN A 184 10.66 -1.66 -1.68
CA ASN A 184 10.98 -1.16 -3.01
C ASN A 184 9.76 -1.14 -3.94
N GLY A 185 9.26 0.05 -4.29
CA GLY A 185 8.06 0.25 -5.11
C GLY A 185 6.74 -0.21 -4.45
N GLY A 186 6.75 -0.41 -3.14
CA GLY A 186 5.68 -0.99 -2.33
C GLY A 186 5.40 -2.46 -2.65
N MET A 187 6.38 -3.18 -3.19
CA MET A 187 6.23 -4.58 -3.58
C MET A 187 6.73 -5.50 -2.48
N ILE A 188 5.85 -5.91 -1.57
CA ILE A 188 6.18 -6.89 -0.54
C ILE A 188 6.28 -8.27 -1.20
N ARG A 189 7.48 -8.85 -1.25
CA ARG A 189 7.68 -10.15 -1.90
C ARG A 189 7.82 -11.25 -0.86
N PHE A 190 6.84 -12.14 -0.81
CA PHE A 190 6.94 -13.39 -0.07
C PHE A 190 7.37 -14.54 -0.98
N ARG A 191 8.26 -15.39 -0.47
CA ARG A 191 8.61 -16.65 -1.13
C ARG A 191 7.55 -17.69 -0.78
N LYS A 192 7.09 -18.45 -1.79
CA LYS A 192 6.22 -19.61 -1.53
C LYS A 192 7.10 -20.70 -0.91
N GLU A 193 6.72 -21.15 0.28
CA GLU A 193 7.38 -22.26 0.96
C GLU A 193 6.84 -23.61 0.48
N ASP A 194 7.63 -24.65 0.67
CA ASP A 194 7.21 -26.02 0.38
C ASP A 194 6.05 -26.42 1.29
N GLY A 195 4.99 -27.00 0.71
CA GLY A 195 3.76 -27.33 1.44
C GLY A 195 2.77 -26.17 1.61
N GLN A 196 3.09 -24.95 1.15
CA GLN A 196 2.13 -23.84 1.19
C GLN A 196 0.93 -24.11 0.24
N ILE A 197 -0.26 -24.16 0.84
CA ILE A 197 -1.52 -24.51 0.17
C ILE A 197 -1.87 -23.53 -0.96
N SER A 198 -1.82 -22.22 -0.67
CA SER A 198 -2.25 -21.19 -1.62
C SER A 198 -1.44 -19.90 -1.46
N ARG A 199 -1.26 -19.17 -2.56
CA ARG A 199 -0.70 -17.80 -2.54
C ARG A 199 -1.66 -16.78 -1.92
N ALA A 200 -2.95 -17.11 -1.76
CA ALA A 200 -3.89 -16.24 -1.05
C ALA A 200 -3.44 -15.91 0.37
N LYS A 201 -2.69 -16.82 1.03
CA LYS A 201 -2.02 -16.59 2.32
C LYS A 201 -1.22 -15.28 2.35
N PHE A 202 -0.59 -14.90 1.25
CA PHE A 202 0.22 -13.69 1.16
C PHE A 202 -0.57 -12.41 1.39
N LYS A 203 -1.90 -12.40 1.15
CA LYS A 203 -2.75 -11.25 1.46
C LYS A 203 -2.82 -11.00 2.97
N LEU A 204 -3.00 -12.03 3.79
CA LEU A 204 -3.01 -11.86 5.25
C LEU A 204 -1.62 -11.58 5.82
N MET A 205 -0.57 -12.18 5.26
CA MET A 205 0.81 -11.84 5.63
C MET A 205 1.14 -10.38 5.32
N GLU A 206 0.63 -9.86 4.20
CA GLU A 206 0.78 -8.46 3.85
C GLU A 206 -0.07 -7.56 4.75
N ALA A 207 -1.34 -7.89 4.98
CA ALA A 207 -2.23 -7.16 5.88
C ALA A 207 -1.71 -7.11 7.33
N GLU A 208 -1.09 -8.19 7.81
CA GLU A 208 -0.41 -8.25 9.12
C GLU A 208 0.64 -7.15 9.25
N LYS A 209 1.42 -6.90 8.19
CA LYS A 209 2.46 -5.87 8.16
C LYS A 209 1.89 -4.48 7.89
N GLU A 210 1.10 -4.33 6.84
CA GLU A 210 0.59 -3.04 6.34
C GLU A 210 -0.40 -2.39 7.32
N PHE A 211 -1.23 -3.20 7.97
CA PHE A 211 -2.25 -2.71 8.91
C PHE A 211 -1.86 -2.92 10.38
N ALA A 212 -0.66 -3.45 10.64
CA ALA A 212 -0.18 -3.81 11.97
C ALA A 212 -1.17 -4.68 12.77
N ILE A 213 -1.84 -5.62 12.10
CA ILE A 213 -2.84 -6.50 12.74
C ILE A 213 -2.10 -7.56 13.56
N PRO A 214 -2.28 -7.62 14.89
CA PRO A 214 -1.61 -8.61 15.73
C PRO A 214 -2.34 -9.95 15.68
N PHE A 215 -2.25 -10.67 14.55
CA PHE A 215 -3.06 -11.88 14.33
C PHE A 215 -2.90 -12.92 15.45
N SER A 216 -1.70 -13.08 16.00
CA SER A 216 -1.43 -14.01 17.12
C SER A 216 -2.11 -13.66 18.44
N SER A 217 -2.71 -12.48 18.56
CA SER A 217 -3.47 -12.07 19.77
C SER A 217 -4.93 -12.55 19.76
N PHE A 218 -5.47 -12.92 18.59
CA PHE A 218 -6.83 -13.47 18.47
C PHE A 218 -6.86 -14.94 18.91
N ARG A 219 -8.05 -15.43 19.31
CA ARG A 219 -8.23 -16.81 19.77
C ARG A 219 -9.16 -17.63 18.90
N ASN A 220 -10.28 -17.06 18.47
CA ASN A 220 -11.32 -17.77 17.73
C ASN A 220 -11.63 -17.03 16.43
N ALA A 221 -11.26 -17.64 15.31
CA ALA A 221 -11.50 -17.09 13.99
C ALA A 221 -12.57 -17.85 13.22
N VAL A 222 -13.31 -17.13 12.40
CA VAL A 222 -14.11 -17.69 11.30
C VAL A 222 -13.52 -17.27 9.95
N ASP A 223 -13.28 -18.24 9.07
CA ASP A 223 -12.79 -18.04 7.70
C ASP A 223 -13.91 -18.38 6.71
N ILE A 224 -14.45 -17.36 6.05
CA ILE A 224 -15.60 -17.45 5.14
C ILE A 224 -15.09 -17.51 3.70
N GLY A 225 -15.46 -18.58 2.98
CA GLY A 225 -14.90 -18.86 1.66
C GLY A 225 -13.50 -19.46 1.77
N ALA A 226 -13.32 -20.36 2.72
CA ALA A 226 -12.01 -20.79 3.19
C ALA A 226 -11.25 -21.66 2.17
N SER A 227 -11.90 -22.29 1.18
CA SER A 227 -11.25 -23.24 0.28
C SER A 227 -10.22 -22.54 -0.64
N PRO A 228 -9.03 -23.13 -0.88
CA PRO A 228 -8.55 -24.43 -0.39
C PRO A 228 -7.86 -24.38 0.99
N GLY A 229 -7.84 -23.23 1.66
CA GLY A 229 -7.36 -23.08 3.04
C GLY A 229 -6.12 -22.22 3.22
N GLY A 230 -5.85 -21.30 2.30
CA GLY A 230 -4.68 -20.40 2.40
C GLY A 230 -4.74 -19.50 3.65
N TRP A 231 -5.89 -18.86 3.89
CA TRP A 231 -6.12 -18.00 5.05
C TRP A 231 -6.26 -18.84 6.33
N THR A 232 -7.06 -19.91 6.28
CA THR A 232 -7.16 -20.91 7.35
C THR A 232 -5.78 -21.39 7.84
N SER A 233 -4.87 -21.78 6.94
CA SER A 233 -3.51 -22.23 7.32
C SER A 233 -2.72 -21.14 8.04
N PHE A 234 -2.74 -19.91 7.51
CA PHE A 234 -2.09 -18.77 8.14
C PHE A 234 -2.59 -18.52 9.57
N LEU A 235 -3.91 -18.56 9.78
CA LEU A 235 -4.50 -18.37 11.09
C LEU A 235 -4.13 -19.50 12.06
N LEU A 236 -4.11 -20.75 11.60
CA LEU A 236 -3.66 -21.88 12.42
C LEU A 236 -2.18 -21.77 12.82
N GLU A 237 -1.32 -21.31 11.92
CA GLU A 237 0.10 -21.04 12.20
C GLU A 237 0.31 -19.91 13.23
N ARG A 238 -0.65 -18.99 13.34
CA ARG A 238 -0.69 -17.94 14.37
C ARG A 238 -1.30 -18.42 15.70
N GLY A 239 -1.73 -19.68 15.79
CA GLY A 239 -2.19 -20.32 17.01
C GLY A 239 -3.71 -20.27 17.24
N LEU A 240 -4.50 -19.77 16.27
CA LEU A 240 -5.93 -19.57 16.44
C LEU A 240 -6.70 -20.89 16.34
N LYS A 241 -7.87 -20.93 16.98
CA LYS A 241 -8.94 -21.90 16.66
C LYS A 241 -9.74 -21.35 15.50
N VAL A 242 -9.81 -22.09 14.40
CA VAL A 242 -10.41 -21.63 13.15
C VAL A 242 -11.65 -22.46 12.83
N THR A 243 -12.76 -21.79 12.55
CA THR A 243 -13.92 -22.38 11.87
C THR A 243 -13.89 -21.96 10.41
N ALA A 244 -13.54 -22.89 9.52
CA ALA A 244 -13.49 -22.69 8.07
C ALA A 244 -14.82 -23.05 7.42
N ILE A 245 -15.39 -22.15 6.62
CA ILE A 245 -16.68 -22.36 5.93
C ILE A 245 -16.47 -22.29 4.43
N ASP A 246 -16.75 -23.39 3.73
CA ASP A 246 -16.77 -23.42 2.27
C ASP A 246 -17.50 -24.68 1.77
N PRO A 247 -18.35 -24.60 0.72
CA PRO A 247 -18.92 -25.81 0.08
C PRO A 247 -17.84 -26.72 -0.55
N ALA A 248 -16.74 -26.12 -1.04
CA ALA A 248 -15.65 -26.83 -1.68
C ALA A 248 -14.75 -27.53 -0.66
N LEU A 249 -13.92 -28.45 -1.16
CA LEU A 249 -13.00 -29.20 -0.31
C LEU A 249 -11.82 -28.33 0.12
N MET A 250 -11.46 -28.44 1.40
CA MET A 250 -10.19 -27.91 1.91
C MET A 250 -9.03 -28.82 1.48
N HIS A 251 -7.82 -28.27 1.42
CA HIS A 251 -6.61 -29.03 1.13
C HIS A 251 -6.37 -30.15 2.15
N GLU A 252 -5.84 -31.29 1.69
CA GLU A 252 -5.71 -32.49 2.51
C GLU A 252 -4.82 -32.30 3.75
N SER A 253 -3.79 -31.44 3.66
CA SER A 253 -2.91 -31.12 4.79
C SER A 253 -3.60 -30.44 5.98
N LEU A 254 -4.83 -29.93 5.78
CA LEU A 254 -5.65 -29.34 6.85
C LEU A 254 -6.57 -30.36 7.54
N ARG A 255 -6.66 -31.59 7.04
CA ARG A 255 -7.46 -32.63 7.69
C ARG A 255 -6.90 -32.93 9.08
N ASN A 256 -7.80 -33.19 10.03
CA ASN A 256 -7.49 -33.58 11.41
C ASN A 256 -6.61 -32.59 12.19
N LYS A 257 -6.52 -31.32 11.76
CA LYS A 257 -5.87 -30.28 12.57
C LYS A 257 -6.73 -30.02 13.82
N PRO A 258 -6.16 -30.11 15.04
CA PRO A 258 -6.94 -30.08 16.28
C PRO A 258 -7.67 -28.75 16.53
N ASN A 259 -7.11 -27.65 16.02
CA ASN A 259 -7.67 -26.31 16.15
C ASN A 259 -8.53 -25.89 14.93
N LEU A 260 -8.90 -26.83 14.05
CA LEU A 260 -9.67 -26.54 12.86
C LEU A 260 -11.03 -27.27 12.87
N LYS A 261 -12.10 -26.50 12.73
CA LYS A 261 -13.44 -27.00 12.42
C LYS A 261 -13.78 -26.66 10.97
N ILE A 262 -14.12 -27.66 10.16
CA ILE A 262 -14.50 -27.45 8.75
C ILE A 262 -16.02 -27.60 8.63
N LEU A 263 -16.68 -26.54 8.14
CA LEU A 263 -18.09 -26.52 7.81
C LEU A 263 -18.26 -26.54 6.29
N ARG A 264 -18.55 -27.72 5.74
CA ARG A 264 -18.77 -27.89 4.30
C ARG A 264 -20.18 -27.45 3.88
N LYS A 265 -20.44 -26.15 3.99
CA LYS A 265 -21.75 -25.53 3.76
C LYS A 265 -21.61 -24.19 3.06
N ASN A 266 -22.71 -23.70 2.49
CA ASN A 266 -22.79 -22.29 2.14
C ASN A 266 -22.83 -21.47 3.44
N ALA A 267 -22.05 -20.39 3.52
CA ALA A 267 -22.01 -19.54 4.70
C ALA A 267 -23.38 -18.93 5.07
N GLY A 268 -24.28 -18.73 4.10
CA GLY A 268 -25.64 -18.24 4.35
C GLY A 268 -26.56 -19.23 5.06
N GLU A 269 -26.15 -20.50 5.15
CA GLU A 269 -26.88 -21.59 5.82
C GLU A 269 -26.33 -21.87 7.24
N VAL A 270 -25.23 -21.21 7.60
CA VAL A 270 -24.57 -21.42 8.90
C VAL A 270 -25.12 -20.43 9.91
N LYS A 271 -25.36 -20.92 11.13
CA LYS A 271 -25.68 -20.08 12.29
C LYS A 271 -24.64 -20.32 13.37
N PHE A 272 -24.13 -19.22 13.89
CA PHE A 272 -23.19 -19.17 15.01
C PHE A 272 -23.86 -18.55 16.22
N SER A 273 -23.23 -18.75 17.38
CA SER A 273 -23.63 -18.06 18.61
C SER A 273 -23.21 -16.60 18.55
N ASP A 274 -23.90 -15.74 19.29
CA ASP A 274 -23.49 -14.34 19.42
C ASP A 274 -22.08 -14.26 20.04
N ASN A 275 -21.23 -13.40 19.47
CA ASN A 275 -19.87 -13.13 19.97
C ASN A 275 -18.97 -14.38 20.07
N GLU A 276 -19.19 -15.40 19.22
CA GLU A 276 -18.40 -16.63 19.15
C GLU A 276 -16.94 -16.39 18.71
N PHE A 277 -16.68 -15.37 17.90
CA PHE A 277 -15.38 -15.09 17.29
C PHE A 277 -14.83 -13.72 17.69
N ASP A 278 -13.50 -13.61 17.79
CA ASP A 278 -12.78 -12.34 17.90
C ASP A 278 -12.12 -11.91 16.58
N LEU A 279 -12.09 -12.81 15.58
CA LEU A 279 -11.64 -12.54 14.22
C LEU A 279 -12.58 -13.13 13.17
N LEU A 280 -12.97 -12.32 12.19
CA LEU A 280 -13.66 -12.75 10.98
C LEU A 280 -12.79 -12.45 9.76
N VAL A 281 -12.55 -13.43 8.91
CA VAL A 281 -11.85 -13.22 7.64
C VAL A 281 -12.68 -13.72 6.46
N CYS A 282 -12.63 -13.01 5.33
CA CYS A 282 -13.35 -13.40 4.12
C CYS A 282 -12.57 -13.01 2.85
N ASP A 283 -12.20 -14.00 2.03
CA ASP A 283 -11.57 -13.82 0.70
C ASP A 283 -12.36 -14.53 -0.41
N MET A 284 -13.64 -14.20 -0.54
CA MET A 284 -14.51 -14.83 -1.54
C MET A 284 -14.36 -14.22 -2.94
N SER A 285 -14.58 -15.06 -3.95
CA SER A 285 -14.65 -14.67 -5.37
C SER A 285 -16.01 -14.12 -5.81
N TRP A 286 -16.93 -13.87 -4.87
CA TRP A 286 -18.30 -13.43 -5.16
C TRP A 286 -18.36 -11.95 -5.58
N SER A 287 -19.52 -11.54 -6.10
CA SER A 287 -19.76 -10.12 -6.33
C SER A 287 -19.71 -9.34 -4.99
N PRO A 288 -19.19 -8.09 -4.99
CA PRO A 288 -19.00 -7.32 -3.75
C PRO A 288 -20.25 -7.23 -2.88
N LYS A 289 -21.42 -6.94 -3.47
CA LYS A 289 -22.68 -6.79 -2.72
C LYS A 289 -23.16 -8.11 -2.10
N LEU A 290 -23.01 -9.23 -2.81
CA LEU A 290 -23.38 -10.53 -2.27
C LEU A 290 -22.45 -10.94 -1.12
N MET A 291 -21.14 -10.70 -1.28
CA MET A 291 -20.16 -10.91 -0.22
C MET A 291 -20.50 -10.06 1.01
N ALA A 292 -20.73 -8.75 0.83
CA ALA A 292 -21.06 -7.87 1.96
C ALA A 292 -22.32 -8.34 2.67
N LYS A 293 -23.40 -8.64 1.94
CA LYS A 293 -24.67 -9.10 2.53
C LYS A 293 -24.52 -10.41 3.31
N LEU A 294 -23.66 -11.31 2.84
CA LEU A 294 -23.33 -12.55 3.53
C LEU A 294 -22.57 -12.27 4.83
N VAL A 295 -21.50 -11.48 4.76
CA VAL A 295 -20.67 -11.17 5.93
C VAL A 295 -21.50 -10.42 6.98
N THR A 296 -22.30 -9.42 6.58
CA THR A 296 -23.19 -8.69 7.49
C THR A 296 -24.16 -9.62 8.22
N GLY A 297 -24.68 -10.64 7.55
CA GLY A 297 -25.57 -11.65 8.16
C GLY A 297 -24.88 -12.57 9.18
N LEU A 298 -23.55 -12.52 9.29
CA LEU A 298 -22.76 -13.28 10.25
C LEU A 298 -22.07 -12.39 11.30
N LEU A 299 -22.18 -11.05 11.19
CA LEU A 299 -21.49 -10.14 12.10
C LEU A 299 -21.96 -10.22 13.54
N HIS A 300 -23.17 -10.74 13.82
CA HIS A 300 -23.62 -11.00 15.20
C HIS A 300 -22.68 -11.97 15.96
N SER A 301 -22.01 -12.86 15.24
CA SER A 301 -21.05 -13.81 15.80
C SER A 301 -19.68 -13.22 16.10
N LEU A 302 -19.37 -12.03 15.59
CA LEU A 302 -18.14 -11.31 15.91
C LEU A 302 -18.36 -10.52 17.21
N ALA A 303 -17.48 -10.68 18.20
CA ALA A 303 -17.54 -9.96 19.46
C ALA A 303 -17.33 -8.44 19.28
N PRO A 304 -17.88 -7.56 20.14
CA PRO A 304 -17.46 -6.16 20.22
C PRO A 304 -15.95 -6.07 20.46
N GLY A 305 -15.28 -5.14 19.77
CA GLY A 305 -13.82 -5.07 19.70
C GLY A 305 -13.18 -6.12 18.78
N GLY A 306 -13.96 -7.06 18.24
CA GLY A 306 -13.49 -8.06 17.28
C GLY A 306 -13.10 -7.46 15.95
N THR A 307 -12.19 -8.13 15.25
CA THR A 307 -11.62 -7.67 13.97
C THR A 307 -12.27 -8.39 12.79
N ALA A 308 -12.52 -7.67 11.70
CA ALA A 308 -12.86 -8.24 10.40
C ALA A 308 -11.83 -7.84 9.32
N VAL A 309 -11.35 -8.83 8.56
CA VAL A 309 -10.49 -8.63 7.38
C VAL A 309 -11.16 -9.22 6.15
N VAL A 310 -11.55 -8.35 5.21
CA VAL A 310 -12.42 -8.73 4.09
C VAL A 310 -11.84 -8.24 2.78
N THR A 311 -11.81 -9.08 1.74
CA THR A 311 -11.47 -8.63 0.38
C THR A 311 -12.70 -8.20 -0.41
N VAL A 312 -12.57 -7.13 -1.19
CA VAL A 312 -13.65 -6.60 -2.03
C VAL A 312 -13.19 -6.57 -3.48
N LYS A 313 -13.83 -7.36 -4.34
CA LYS A 313 -13.52 -7.40 -5.78
C LYS A 313 -13.87 -6.10 -6.49
N LEU A 314 -13.02 -5.65 -7.41
CA LEU A 314 -13.15 -4.43 -8.19
C LEU A 314 -13.61 -4.74 -9.61
N MET A 315 -14.77 -5.39 -9.73
CA MET A 315 -15.30 -5.94 -11.00
C MET A 315 -15.81 -4.90 -12.01
N HIS A 316 -15.80 -3.60 -11.68
CA HIS A 316 -16.53 -2.56 -12.43
C HIS A 316 -15.69 -1.31 -12.69
N LYS A 317 -16.05 -0.54 -13.72
CA LYS A 317 -15.39 0.74 -14.10
C LYS A 317 -15.45 1.86 -13.04
N LYS A 318 -16.13 1.64 -11.91
CA LYS A 318 -16.31 2.63 -10.82
C LYS A 318 -15.90 2.02 -9.47
N PRO A 319 -14.65 1.58 -9.29
CA PRO A 319 -14.22 0.87 -8.08
C PRO A 319 -14.45 1.69 -6.81
N MET A 320 -14.20 3.00 -6.86
CA MET A 320 -14.42 3.90 -5.72
C MET A 320 -15.88 3.97 -5.25
N ALA A 321 -16.85 3.91 -6.16
CA ALA A 321 -18.26 3.89 -5.78
C ALA A 321 -18.64 2.57 -5.10
N VAL A 322 -18.12 1.45 -5.62
CA VAL A 322 -18.31 0.12 -5.01
C VAL A 322 -17.69 0.08 -3.61
N ILE A 323 -16.46 0.55 -3.45
CA ILE A 323 -15.76 0.58 -2.16
C ILE A 323 -16.58 1.36 -1.13
N LYS A 324 -17.04 2.57 -1.48
CA LYS A 324 -17.88 3.40 -0.60
C LYS A 324 -19.20 2.72 -0.21
N GLU A 325 -19.87 2.10 -1.18
CA GLU A 325 -21.11 1.38 -0.92
C GLU A 325 -20.90 0.21 0.05
N ILE A 326 -19.84 -0.58 -0.15
CA ILE A 326 -19.55 -1.74 0.70
C ILE A 326 -19.13 -1.32 2.11
N ILE A 327 -18.32 -0.26 2.25
CA ILE A 327 -17.97 0.31 3.57
C ILE A 327 -19.25 0.74 4.30
N ALA A 328 -20.16 1.46 3.64
CA ALA A 328 -21.42 1.90 4.26
C ALA A 328 -22.30 0.73 4.73
N MET A 329 -22.31 -0.41 4.01
CA MET A 329 -23.03 -1.61 4.45
C MET A 329 -22.45 -2.18 5.75
N PHE A 330 -21.12 -2.19 5.89
CA PHE A 330 -20.46 -2.66 7.11
C PHE A 330 -20.63 -1.67 8.28
N GLU A 331 -20.55 -0.36 8.01
CA GLU A 331 -20.79 0.68 9.02
C GLU A 331 -22.21 0.62 9.59
N GLY A 332 -23.21 0.29 8.76
CA GLY A 332 -24.58 0.03 9.20
C GLY A 332 -24.72 -1.12 10.22
N GLU A 333 -23.74 -2.03 10.26
CA GLU A 333 -23.68 -3.18 11.17
C GLU A 333 -22.63 -3.00 12.28
N ARG A 334 -22.36 -1.74 12.66
CA ARG A 334 -21.41 -1.36 13.72
C ARG A 334 -19.98 -1.80 13.47
N MET A 335 -19.55 -1.80 12.21
CA MET A 335 -18.15 -1.94 11.86
C MET A 335 -17.52 -0.58 11.61
N GLN A 336 -16.37 -0.32 12.20
CA GLN A 336 -15.57 0.86 11.92
C GLN A 336 -14.43 0.48 10.99
N LEU A 337 -14.34 1.15 9.84
CA LEU A 337 -13.20 1.00 8.94
C LEU A 337 -11.94 1.58 9.57
N GLN A 338 -10.90 0.76 9.72
CA GLN A 338 -9.58 1.20 10.17
C GLN A 338 -8.68 1.51 8.97
N ARG A 339 -8.66 0.61 7.98
CA ARG A 339 -7.88 0.74 6.75
C ARG A 339 -8.58 0.10 5.57
N ALA A 340 -8.41 0.71 4.40
CA ALA A 340 -8.75 0.14 3.10
C ALA A 340 -7.54 0.32 2.18
N LYS A 341 -7.02 -0.78 1.64
CA LYS A 341 -5.84 -0.73 0.76
C LYS A 341 -5.92 -1.78 -0.32
N GLN A 342 -5.53 -1.41 -1.54
CA GLN A 342 -5.14 -2.39 -2.54
C GLN A 342 -3.72 -2.86 -2.22
N LEU A 343 -3.62 -3.98 -1.50
CA LEU A 343 -2.36 -4.62 -1.16
C LEU A 343 -1.64 -5.09 -2.43
N PHE A 344 -0.31 -5.24 -2.40
CA PHE A 344 0.46 -5.76 -3.52
C PHE A 344 -0.02 -7.14 -3.99
N HIS A 345 -0.42 -8.00 -3.05
CA HIS A 345 -0.97 -9.32 -3.37
C HIS A 345 -2.46 -9.30 -3.73
N ASN A 346 -3.11 -8.13 -3.72
CA ASN A 346 -4.41 -7.96 -4.34
C ASN A 346 -4.23 -7.74 -5.85
N ARG A 347 -5.06 -8.39 -6.67
CA ARG A 347 -5.17 -8.05 -8.10
C ARG A 347 -6.28 -7.02 -8.26
N ASP A 348 -7.41 -7.43 -8.84
CA ASP A 348 -8.61 -6.61 -8.98
C ASP A 348 -9.46 -6.65 -7.71
N GLU A 349 -8.85 -6.36 -6.56
CA GLU A 349 -9.50 -6.36 -5.26
C GLU A 349 -8.81 -5.37 -4.31
N ILE A 350 -9.48 -5.02 -3.22
CA ILE A 350 -8.84 -4.37 -2.07
C ILE A 350 -9.06 -5.21 -0.81
N THR A 351 -8.27 -4.96 0.23
CA THR A 351 -8.48 -5.50 1.57
C THR A 351 -8.98 -4.39 2.50
N LEU A 352 -10.08 -4.69 3.19
CA LEU A 352 -10.64 -3.88 4.28
C LEU A 352 -10.22 -4.48 5.62
N TYR A 353 -9.76 -3.63 6.53
CA TYR A 353 -9.55 -3.95 7.94
C TYR A 353 -10.52 -3.11 8.78
N MET A 354 -11.35 -3.79 9.55
CA MET A 354 -12.43 -3.19 10.33
C MET A 354 -12.47 -3.73 11.76
N ILE A 355 -12.99 -2.93 12.69
CA ILE A 355 -13.22 -3.30 14.08
C ILE A 355 -14.70 -3.13 14.41
N LYS A 356 -15.29 -4.09 15.12
CA LYS A 356 -16.68 -4.01 15.57
C LYS A 356 -16.80 -3.16 16.84
N TYR A 357 -17.79 -2.27 16.93
CA TYR A 357 -18.02 -1.41 18.10
C TYR A 357 -19.43 -1.54 18.72
#